data_AF-A0A1I9G1E7-F1
#
_entry.id   AF-A0A1I9G1E7-F1
#
_cell.length_a   1.000
_cell.length_b   1.000
_cell.length_c   1.000
_cell.angle_alpha   90.00
_cell.angle_beta   90.00
_cell.angle_gamma   90.00
#
_symmetry.space_group_name_H-M   'P 1'
#
loop_
_entity.id
_entity.type
_entity.pdbx_description
1 polymer ?
#
loop_
_entity_poly.entity_id
_entity_poly.type
_entity_poly.pdbx_seq_one_letter_code
_entity_poly.pdbx_strand_id
1 'polypeptide(L)'
;SNRKQFLKFMKLCTKDVVYSDSIFNQHTTYLLFLFFFFFFIKLGSCIYENSDVIVVLWRIMTIKLYHQQTDIVEGALDIHLDKDGRIYKIKNRPVSWL
;
A
#
# COMPACT_ATOMS: atom_id res chain seq x y z
N SER A 1 -10.28 -1.69 -17.54
CA SER A 1 -11.00 -0.81 -16.59
C SER A 1 -10.52 -1.08 -15.18
N ASN A 2 -10.07 -0.03 -14.49
CA ASN A 2 -9.54 -0.07 -13.12
C ASN A 2 -10.51 -0.70 -12.12
N ARG A 3 -11.83 -0.55 -12.36
CA ARG A 3 -12.89 -1.19 -11.57
C ARG A 3 -12.79 -2.73 -11.56
N LYS A 4 -12.45 -3.36 -12.69
CA LYS A 4 -12.36 -4.83 -12.79
C LYS A 4 -11.16 -5.37 -12.01
N GLN A 5 -10.03 -4.66 -12.03
CA GLN A 5 -8.85 -5.01 -11.26
C GLN A 5 -9.09 -4.81 -9.76
N PHE A 6 -9.73 -3.70 -9.37
CA PHE A 6 -10.14 -3.48 -7.98
C PHE A 6 -11.04 -4.59 -7.45
N LEU A 7 -12.10 -4.96 -8.20
CA LEU A 7 -12.99 -6.04 -7.79
C LEU A 7 -12.27 -7.39 -7.69
N LYS A 8 -11.27 -7.65 -8.54
CA LYS A 8 -10.42 -8.84 -8.41
C LYS A 8 -9.58 -8.80 -7.14
N PHE A 9 -8.99 -7.65 -6.81
CA PHE A 9 -8.23 -7.46 -5.57
C PHE A 9 -9.10 -7.64 -4.33
N MET A 10 -10.30 -7.04 -4.32
CA MET A 10 -11.24 -7.18 -3.19
C MET A 10 -11.67 -8.63 -2.95
N LYS A 11 -11.67 -9.50 -3.98
CA LYS A 11 -11.91 -10.94 -3.81
C LYS A 11 -10.78 -11.68 -3.08
N LEU A 12 -9.58 -11.10 -3.03
CA LEU A 12 -8.45 -11.63 -2.26
C LEU A 12 -8.51 -11.23 -0.78
N CYS A 13 -9.35 -10.26 -0.43
CA CYS A 13 -9.47 -9.74 0.93
C CYS A 13 -10.53 -10.49 1.73
N THR A 14 -10.38 -10.53 3.06
CA THR A 14 -11.50 -10.88 3.95
C THR A 14 -12.56 -9.78 3.93
N LYS A 15 -13.78 -10.09 4.40
CA LYS A 15 -14.88 -9.11 4.41
C LYS A 15 -14.60 -7.93 5.34
N ASP A 16 -13.77 -8.15 6.35
CA ASP A 16 -13.39 -7.27 7.45
C ASP A 16 -11.94 -6.77 7.32
N VAL A 17 -11.38 -6.75 6.09
CA VAL A 17 -10.01 -6.30 5.86
C VAL A 17 -9.78 -4.90 6.45
N VAL A 18 -8.71 -4.77 7.22
CA VAL A 18 -8.34 -3.49 7.86
C VAL A 18 -7.21 -2.83 7.08
N TYR A 19 -7.40 -1.57 6.70
CA TYR A 19 -6.35 -0.73 6.10
C TYR A 19 -5.91 0.36 7.10
N SER A 20 -4.60 0.52 7.26
CA SER A 20 -4.00 1.56 8.11
C SER A 20 -2.90 2.29 7.34
N ASP A 21 -2.94 3.62 7.31
CA ASP A 21 -1.92 4.45 6.68
C ASP A 21 -1.29 5.42 7.67
N SER A 22 0.00 5.24 7.94
CA SER A 22 0.78 6.09 8.84
C SER A 22 1.67 7.10 8.09
N ILE A 23 1.77 7.02 6.77
CA ILE A 23 2.59 7.93 5.95
C ILE A 23 1.83 9.23 5.68
N PHE A 24 0.56 9.11 5.31
CA PHE A 24 -0.28 10.27 4.97
C PHE A 24 -1.23 10.68 6.10
N ASN A 25 -1.10 10.02 7.26
CA ASN A 25 -1.74 10.34 8.54
C ASN A 25 -3.18 10.84 8.46
N GLN A 26 -4.05 10.12 7.74
CA GLN A 26 -5.49 10.38 7.71
C GLN A 26 -6.28 9.08 7.65
N HIS A 27 -7.46 9.09 8.28
CA HIS A 27 -8.58 8.18 8.06
C HIS A 27 -9.06 8.30 6.59
N THR A 28 -8.21 7.93 5.64
CA THR A 28 -8.51 8.05 4.23
C THR A 28 -9.45 6.93 3.84
N THR A 29 -10.69 7.33 3.55
CA THR A 29 -11.69 6.54 2.82
C THR A 29 -11.00 5.80 1.67
N TYR A 30 -11.29 4.50 1.51
CA TYR A 30 -10.76 3.54 0.52
C TYR A 30 -10.53 4.08 -0.91
N LEU A 31 -11.17 5.19 -1.29
CA LEU A 31 -10.98 5.90 -2.55
C LEU A 31 -9.59 6.54 -2.71
N LEU A 32 -8.96 7.07 -1.66
CA LEU A 32 -7.62 7.67 -1.79
C LEU A 32 -6.54 6.59 -1.98
N PHE A 33 -6.68 5.45 -1.29
CA PHE A 33 -5.87 4.25 -1.53
C PHE A 33 -5.91 3.83 -3.00
N LEU A 34 -7.09 3.88 -3.62
CA LEU A 34 -7.30 3.58 -5.05
C LEU A 34 -6.56 4.55 -5.98
N PHE A 35 -6.48 5.83 -5.61
CA PHE A 35 -5.82 6.86 -6.43
C PHE A 35 -4.30 6.72 -6.36
N PHE A 36 -3.77 6.40 -5.18
CA PHE A 36 -2.33 6.20 -4.99
C PHE A 36 -1.80 4.93 -5.65
N PHE A 37 -2.61 3.86 -5.75
CA PHE A 37 -2.21 2.59 -6.37
C PHE A 37 -1.60 2.74 -7.78
N PHE A 38 -1.95 3.81 -8.51
CA PHE A 38 -1.49 4.05 -9.88
C PHE A 38 -0.21 4.89 -9.99
N PHE A 39 0.23 5.56 -8.92
CA PHE A 39 1.42 6.43 -8.94
C PHE A 39 2.64 5.84 -8.21
N PHE A 40 2.53 4.61 -7.70
CA PHE A 40 3.64 3.92 -7.06
C PHE A 40 4.61 3.31 -8.07
N ILE A 41 5.89 3.63 -7.92
CA ILE A 41 6.99 2.85 -8.47
C ILE A 41 7.29 1.74 -7.47
N LYS A 42 7.11 0.48 -7.86
CA LYS A 42 7.54 -0.67 -7.05
C LYS A 42 9.08 -0.67 -6.99
N LEU A 43 9.63 -0.55 -5.78
CA LEU A 43 11.07 -0.64 -5.55
C LEU A 43 11.51 -2.09 -5.33
N GLY A 44 10.66 -2.90 -4.68
CA GLY A 44 10.97 -4.28 -4.35
C GLY A 44 9.83 -4.95 -3.60
N SER A 45 10.01 -6.23 -3.29
CA SER A 45 9.11 -6.97 -2.41
C SER A 45 9.89 -8.07 -1.69
N CYS A 46 9.58 -8.30 -0.43
CA CYS A 46 10.11 -9.43 0.33
C CYS A 46 8.98 -10.20 1.03
N ILE A 47 9.25 -11.48 1.26
CA ILE A 47 8.44 -12.36 2.09
C ILE A 47 9.37 -12.81 3.19
N TYR A 48 8.94 -12.68 4.45
CA TYR A 48 9.71 -13.21 5.56
C TYR A 48 9.35 -14.68 5.76
N GLU A 49 10.35 -15.56 5.83
CA GLU A 49 10.12 -16.98 6.10
C GLU A 49 9.38 -17.15 7.43
N ASN A 50 8.37 -18.02 7.43
CA ASN A 50 7.49 -18.27 8.58
C ASN A 50 6.67 -17.05 9.04
N SER A 51 6.51 -16.03 8.20
CA SER A 51 5.65 -14.88 8.46
C SER A 51 4.37 -14.94 7.63
N ASP A 52 3.29 -14.39 8.17
CA ASP A 52 2.04 -14.12 7.46
C ASP A 52 2.09 -12.82 6.64
N VAL A 53 3.26 -12.17 6.52
CA VAL A 53 3.41 -10.82 5.98
C VAL A 53 4.21 -10.82 4.68
N ILE A 54 3.58 -10.27 3.63
CA ILE A 54 4.25 -9.86 2.40
C ILE A 54 4.52 -8.36 2.50
N VAL A 55 5.77 -7.94 2.31
CA VAL A 55 6.13 -6.51 2.31
C VAL A 55 6.44 -6.06 0.88
N VAL A 56 5.77 -5.00 0.43
CA VAL A 56 6.04 -4.35 -0.85
C VAL A 56 6.63 -2.97 -0.60
N LEU A 57 7.86 -2.76 -1.07
CA LEU A 57 8.51 -1.46 -1.03
C LEU A 57 8.10 -0.65 -2.25
N TRP A 58 7.74 0.61 -2.03
CA TRP A 58 7.28 1.51 -3.07
C TRP A 58 7.83 2.92 -2.91
N ARG A 59 7.85 3.67 -4.01
CA ARG A 59 8.18 5.10 -4.07
C ARG A 59 7.13 5.87 -4.87
N ILE A 60 6.75 7.05 -4.41
CA ILE A 60 6.01 8.06 -5.18
C ILE A 60 6.92 9.27 -5.39
N MET A 61 6.85 9.84 -6.58
CA MET A 61 7.38 11.17 -6.86
C MET A 61 6.20 12.11 -7.09
N THR A 62 6.04 13.13 -6.25
CA THR A 62 5.07 14.21 -6.48
C THR A 62 5.79 15.46 -6.92
N ILE A 63 5.27 16.11 -7.96
CA ILE A 63 5.79 17.40 -8.44
C ILE A 63 4.84 18.48 -7.91
N LYS A 64 5.33 19.33 -7.00
CA LYS A 64 4.60 20.54 -6.63
C LYS A 64 4.72 21.55 -7.76
N LEU A 65 3.67 21.66 -8.58
CA LEU A 65 3.60 22.51 -9.78
C LEU A 65 3.96 23.99 -9.51
N TYR A 66 3.75 24.48 -8.28
CA TYR A 66 3.99 25.88 -7.91
C TYR A 66 5.41 26.19 -7.42
N HIS A 67 6.22 25.18 -7.09
CA HIS A 67 7.56 25.39 -6.52
C HIS A 67 8.69 24.61 -7.22
N GLN A 68 8.39 23.85 -8.29
CA GLN A 68 9.35 22.94 -8.95
C GLN A 68 10.08 22.01 -7.95
N GLN A 69 9.46 21.75 -6.80
CA GLN A 69 9.99 20.86 -5.79
C GLN A 69 9.42 19.47 -6.04
N THR A 70 10.33 18.50 -6.17
CA THR A 70 9.97 17.09 -6.28
C THR A 70 10.05 16.47 -4.90
N ASP A 71 8.91 16.07 -4.34
CA ASP A 71 8.88 15.34 -3.08
C ASP A 71 8.88 13.85 -3.41
N ILE A 72 9.92 13.14 -2.94
CA ILE A 72 10.01 11.70 -3.02
C ILE A 72 9.52 11.13 -1.69
N VAL A 73 8.49 10.29 -1.74
CA VAL A 73 7.97 9.57 -0.58
C VAL A 73 8.17 8.10 -0.80
N GLU A 74 8.78 7.42 0.15
CA GLU A 74 8.98 5.97 0.14
C GLU A 74 8.18 5.33 1.26
N GLY A 75 7.65 4.14 0.98
CA GLY A 75 6.84 3.41 1.93
C GLY A 75 7.02 1.90 1.81
N ALA A 76 6.65 1.23 2.88
CA ALA A 76 6.49 -0.21 2.95
C ALA A 76 5.00 -0.52 3.13
N LEU A 77 4.46 -1.33 2.23
CA LEU A 77 3.11 -1.87 2.30
C LEU A 77 3.20 -3.29 2.86
N ASP A 78 2.86 -3.45 4.14
CA ASP A 78 2.80 -4.74 4.80
C ASP A 78 1.40 -5.35 4.56
N ILE A 79 1.34 -6.47 3.87
CA ILE A 79 0.12 -7.21 3.52
C ILE A 79 0.10 -8.48 4.35
N HIS A 80 -0.82 -8.55 5.31
CA HIS A 80 -0.99 -9.71 6.18
C HIS A 80 -2.03 -10.68 5.62
N LEU A 81 -1.70 -11.97 5.66
CA LEU A 81 -2.51 -13.06 5.14
C LEU A 81 -3.03 -13.95 6.27
N ASP A 82 -4.28 -14.39 6.17
CA ASP A 82 -4.79 -15.41 7.07
C ASP A 82 -4.29 -16.80 6.65
N LYS A 83 -4.65 -17.83 7.44
CA LYS A 83 -4.30 -19.23 7.17
C LYS A 83 -4.82 -19.76 5.82
N ASP A 84 -5.82 -19.10 5.23
CA ASP A 84 -6.42 -19.45 3.94
C ASP A 84 -5.81 -18.62 2.80
N GLY A 85 -4.80 -17.79 3.09
CA GLY A 85 -4.12 -16.93 2.14
C GLY A 85 -4.89 -15.67 1.75
N ARG A 86 -5.92 -15.29 2.51
CA ARG A 86 -6.70 -14.07 2.26
C ARG A 86 -6.11 -12.87 2.99
N ILE A 87 -6.20 -11.71 2.38
CA ILE A 87 -5.70 -10.46 2.95
C ILE A 87 -6.66 -9.97 4.04
N TYR A 88 -6.25 -10.00 5.31
CA TYR A 88 -7.06 -9.49 6.42
C TYR A 88 -6.59 -8.14 6.94
N LYS A 89 -5.33 -7.75 6.64
CA LYS A 89 -4.80 -6.46 7.08
C LYS A 89 -3.75 -5.93 6.10
N ILE A 90 -3.81 -4.63 5.85
CA ILE A 90 -2.84 -3.90 5.05
C ILE A 90 -2.36 -2.71 5.88
N LYS A 91 -1.05 -2.59 6.06
CA LYS A 91 -0.43 -1.44 6.73
C LYS A 91 0.48 -0.72 5.75
N ASN A 92 0.27 0.57 5.60
CA ASN A 92 1.16 1.45 4.87
C ASN A 92 1.98 2.26 5.87
N ARG A 93 3.30 2.08 5.87
CA ARG A 93 4.20 2.72 6.83
C ARG A 93 5.44 3.31 6.17
N PRO A 94 5.99 4.40 6.73
CA PRO A 94 7.24 4.94 6.23
C PRO A 94 8.34 3.88 6.33
N VAL A 95 9.25 3.90 5.36
CA VAL A 95 10.52 3.18 5.51
C VAL A 95 11.36 4.00 6.48
N SER A 96 11.38 3.61 7.76
CA SER A 96 12.33 4.17 8.72
C SER A 96 13.71 3.59 8.39
N TRP A 97 14.63 4.46 7.97
CA TRP A 97 16.06 4.14 8.00
C TRP A 97 16.46 3.95 9.46
N LEU A 98 17.02 2.78 9.80
CA LEU A 98 17.71 2.56 11.08
C LEU A 98 18.91 3.51 11.19
#